data_AF-C0CGR7-F1
#
_entry.id   AF-C0CGR7-F1
#
_cell.length_a   1.000
_cell.length_b   1.000
_cell.length_c   1.000
_cell.angle_alpha   90.00
_cell.angle_beta   90.00
_cell.angle_gamma   90.00
#
_symmetry.space_group_name_H-M   'P 1'
#
loop_
_entity.id
_entity.type
_entity.pdbx_description
1 polymer ?
#
loop_
_entity_poly.entity_id
_entity_poly.type
_entity_poly.pdbx_seq_one_letter_code
_entity_poly.pdbx_strand_id
1 'polypeptide(L)'
;MYYQDDWLLRQIEVFGLFLRRLLNGYKDEKMSMYELEQMSLTQNTVYKKVCKLIEQNKICEAENVIYEMLDNKNDRDSIEAAILFYYKINKMTELELRECNFSRNEILSGLIKISKMCNLDDVFTYIDNLGYDSETDMFQ
;
A
#
# COMPACT_ATOMS: atom_id res chain seq x y z
N MET A 1 12.98 21.65 -6.07
CA MET A 1 12.24 20.85 -7.06
C MET A 1 11.29 19.98 -6.25
N TYR A 2 10.10 20.49 -5.93
CA TYR A 2 9.15 19.89 -4.97
C TYR A 2 7.97 19.18 -5.67
N TYR A 3 7.75 19.46 -6.96
CA TYR A 3 6.54 19.02 -7.68
C TYR A 3 6.51 17.53 -8.06
N GLN A 4 7.66 16.90 -8.32
CA GLN A 4 7.70 15.48 -8.68
C GLN A 4 7.45 14.58 -7.46
N ASP A 5 7.96 14.96 -6.29
CA ASP A 5 7.75 14.23 -5.05
C ASP A 5 6.27 14.30 -4.61
N ASP A 6 5.66 15.48 -4.67
CA ASP A 6 4.24 15.67 -4.36
C ASP A 6 3.31 14.86 -5.28
N TRP A 7 3.67 14.74 -6.56
CA TRP A 7 2.91 13.90 -7.50
C TRP A 7 2.99 12.42 -7.09
N LEU A 8 4.19 11.90 -6.80
CA LEU A 8 4.38 10.47 -6.52
C LEU A 8 3.72 10.08 -5.20
N LEU A 9 3.83 10.94 -4.18
CA LEU A 9 3.12 10.79 -2.91
C LEU A 9 1.61 10.60 -3.13
N ARG A 10 1.02 11.42 -4.01
CA ARG A 10 -0.40 11.35 -4.34
C ARG A 10 -0.75 10.10 -5.13
N GLN A 11 0.10 9.65 -6.06
CA GLN A 11 -0.15 8.42 -6.81
C GLN A 11 -0.18 7.20 -5.89
N ILE A 12 0.77 7.11 -4.96
CA ILE A 12 0.81 6.05 -3.95
C ILE A 12 -0.48 6.04 -3.12
N GLU A 13 -0.96 7.20 -2.68
CA GLU A 13 -2.21 7.32 -1.92
C GLU A 13 -3.44 6.90 -2.74
N VAL A 14 -3.55 7.38 -4.00
CA VAL A 14 -4.64 7.02 -4.91
C VAL A 14 -4.63 5.52 -5.20
N PHE A 15 -3.46 4.93 -5.39
CA PHE A 15 -3.33 3.50 -5.63
C PHE A 15 -3.74 2.68 -4.40
N GLY A 16 -3.33 3.10 -3.19
CA GLY A 16 -3.80 2.48 -1.95
C GLY A 16 -5.32 2.51 -1.79
N LEU A 17 -5.97 3.65 -2.10
CA LEU A 17 -7.44 3.75 -2.12
C LEU A 17 -8.07 2.81 -3.15
N PHE A 18 -7.48 2.70 -4.32
CA PHE A 18 -7.97 1.82 -5.38
C PHE A 18 -7.93 0.35 -4.95
N LEU A 19 -6.79 -0.12 -4.43
CA LEU A 19 -6.66 -1.48 -3.90
C LEU A 19 -7.65 -1.75 -2.76
N ARG A 20 -7.85 -0.77 -1.88
CA ARG A 20 -8.83 -0.88 -0.79
C ARG A 20 -10.27 -0.99 -1.32
N ARG A 21 -10.62 -0.33 -2.41
CA ARG A 21 -11.93 -0.45 -3.06
C ARG A 21 -12.12 -1.81 -3.72
N LEU A 22 -11.09 -2.30 -4.40
CA LEU A 22 -11.07 -3.63 -4.99
C LEU A 22 -11.28 -4.72 -3.93
N LEU A 23 -10.56 -4.62 -2.80
CA LEU A 23 -10.68 -5.53 -1.66
C LEU A 23 -12.12 -5.60 -1.11
N ASN A 24 -12.90 -4.52 -1.22
CA ASN A 24 -14.30 -4.45 -0.80
C ASN A 24 -15.31 -4.74 -1.91
N GLY A 25 -14.86 -5.09 -3.11
CA GLY A 25 -15.72 -5.29 -4.28
C GLY A 25 -16.51 -4.04 -4.67
N TYR A 26 -15.89 -2.85 -4.54
CA TYR A 26 -16.49 -1.54 -4.83
C TYR A 26 -17.75 -1.18 -4.02
N LYS A 27 -18.04 -1.91 -2.94
CA LYS A 27 -19.21 -1.66 -2.07
C LYS A 27 -18.99 -0.55 -1.04
N ASP A 28 -17.80 0.02 -0.99
CA ASP A 28 -17.45 1.00 0.04
C ASP A 28 -17.97 2.40 -0.28
N GLU A 29 -18.41 3.11 0.74
CA GLU A 29 -18.65 4.56 0.67
C GLU A 29 -17.34 5.30 0.37
N LYS A 30 -17.41 6.62 0.09
CA LYS A 30 -16.23 7.46 -0.14
C LYS A 30 -15.38 7.64 1.13
N MET A 31 -14.81 6.55 1.65
CA MET A 31 -13.88 6.52 2.76
C MET A 31 -12.48 6.92 2.29
N SER A 32 -11.85 7.82 3.03
CA SER A 32 -10.46 8.23 2.85
C SER A 32 -9.49 7.23 3.50
N MET A 33 -8.21 7.26 3.10
CA MET A 33 -7.18 6.44 3.75
C MET A 33 -7.00 6.79 5.22
N TYR A 34 -7.21 8.07 5.58
CA TYR A 34 -7.18 8.50 6.98
C TYR A 34 -8.30 7.85 7.81
N GLU A 35 -9.54 7.86 7.33
CA GLU A 35 -10.67 7.24 8.03
C GLU A 35 -10.47 5.73 8.18
N LEU A 36 -10.00 5.07 7.11
CA LEU A 36 -9.63 3.66 7.14
C LEU A 36 -8.56 3.41 8.21
N GLU A 37 -7.48 4.18 8.20
CA GLU A 37 -6.38 4.05 9.17
C GLU A 37 -6.91 4.14 10.61
N GLN A 38 -7.76 5.12 10.92
CA GLN A 38 -8.32 5.28 12.27
C GLN A 38 -9.17 4.07 12.69
N MET A 39 -9.97 3.51 11.77
CA MET A 39 -10.75 2.31 12.05
C MET A 39 -9.83 1.10 12.30
N SER A 40 -8.86 0.87 11.42
CA SER A 40 -7.96 -0.28 11.49
C SER A 40 -7.01 -0.21 12.70
N LEU A 41 -6.64 1.00 13.17
CA LEU A 41 -5.92 1.17 14.44
C LEU A 41 -6.68 0.60 15.64
N THR A 42 -8.01 0.45 15.56
CA THR A 42 -8.82 -0.13 16.65
C THR A 42 -9.22 -1.57 16.38
N GLN A 43 -9.45 -1.95 15.13
CA GLN A 43 -10.06 -3.24 14.75
C GLN A 43 -9.05 -4.25 14.18
N ASN A 44 -8.01 -3.79 13.49
CA ASN A 44 -7.08 -4.64 12.77
C ASN A 44 -5.83 -4.94 13.62
N THR A 45 -5.73 -6.18 14.11
CA THR A 45 -4.62 -6.61 14.98
C THR A 45 -3.28 -6.65 14.27
N VAL A 46 -3.27 -7.00 12.97
CA VAL A 46 -2.05 -7.03 12.14
C VAL A 46 -1.53 -5.61 11.95
N TYR A 47 -2.42 -4.67 11.61
CA TYR A 47 -2.02 -3.27 11.44
C TYR A 47 -1.46 -2.66 12.73
N LYS A 48 -2.06 -2.94 13.89
CA LYS A 48 -1.50 -2.52 15.20
C LYS A 48 -0.08 -3.04 15.43
N LYS A 49 0.20 -4.30 15.06
CA LYS A 49 1.55 -4.88 15.19
C LYS A 49 2.54 -4.15 14.29
N VAL A 50 2.14 -3.87 13.05
CA VAL A 50 2.92 -3.13 12.07
C VAL A 50 3.21 -1.70 12.52
N CYS A 51 2.23 -0.97 13.05
CA CYS A 51 2.45 0.38 13.58
C CYS A 51 3.52 0.42 14.67
N LYS A 52 3.52 -0.56 15.59
CA LYS A 52 4.55 -0.64 16.65
C LYS A 52 5.96 -0.82 16.09
N LEU A 53 6.12 -1.50 14.96
CA LEU A 53 7.41 -1.68 14.30
C LEU A 53 7.84 -0.39 13.59
N ILE A 54 6.90 0.30 12.93
CA ILE A 54 7.15 1.62 12.32
C ILE A 54 7.60 2.62 13.40
N GLU A 55 6.92 2.67 14.55
CA GLU A 55 7.27 3.53 15.69
C GLU A 55 8.68 3.25 16.25
N GLN A 56 9.22 2.05 16.01
CA GLN A 56 10.56 1.65 16.40
C GLN A 56 11.60 1.86 15.28
N ASN A 57 11.24 2.53 14.17
CA ASN A 57 12.05 2.64 12.94
C ASN A 57 12.45 1.29 12.32
N LYS A 58 11.63 0.26 12.53
CA LYS A 58 11.85 -1.10 12.01
C LYS A 58 10.96 -1.39 10.79
N ILE A 59 11.06 -0.54 9.77
CA ILE A 59 10.20 -0.61 8.57
C ILE A 59 10.41 -1.92 7.80
N CYS A 60 11.66 -2.36 7.62
CA CYS A 60 11.93 -3.63 6.93
C CYS A 60 11.38 -4.84 7.69
N GLU A 61 11.45 -4.84 9.03
CA GLU A 61 10.83 -5.89 9.85
C GLU A 61 9.30 -5.85 9.73
N ALA A 62 8.71 -4.65 9.66
CA ALA A 62 7.28 -4.47 9.44
C ALA A 62 6.84 -5.02 8.08
N GLU A 63 7.61 -4.77 7.02
CA GLU A 63 7.34 -5.30 5.68
C GLU A 63 7.43 -6.83 5.65
N ASN A 64 8.44 -7.41 6.31
CA ASN A 64 8.55 -8.87 6.44
C ASN A 64 7.32 -9.47 7.13
N VAL A 65 6.84 -8.85 8.20
CA VAL A 65 5.60 -9.28 8.88
C VAL A 65 4.39 -9.19 7.96
N ILE A 66 4.31 -8.18 7.10
CA ILE A 66 3.24 -8.07 6.10
C ILE A 66 3.29 -9.26 5.13
N TYR A 67 4.43 -9.55 4.52
CA TYR A 67 4.52 -10.68 3.57
C TYR A 67 4.27 -12.02 4.25
N GLU A 68 4.79 -12.25 5.46
CA GLU A 68 4.51 -13.47 6.24
C GLU A 68 3.00 -13.65 6.48
N MET A 69 2.26 -12.58 6.77
CA MET A 69 0.82 -12.66 7.00
C MET A 69 0.04 -12.92 5.70
N LEU A 70 0.46 -12.28 4.61
CA LEU A 70 -0.12 -12.50 3.29
C LEU A 70 0.09 -13.94 2.80
N ASP A 71 1.29 -14.49 2.95
CA ASP A 71 1.60 -15.87 2.55
C ASP A 71 0.83 -16.91 3.39
N ASN A 72 0.63 -16.65 4.69
CA ASN A 72 -0.01 -17.61 5.60
C ASN A 72 -1.53 -17.63 5.52
N LYS A 73 -2.17 -16.46 5.41
CA LYS A 73 -3.63 -16.34 5.49
C LYS A 73 -4.26 -15.73 4.24
N ASN A 74 -3.57 -14.77 3.62
CA ASN A 74 -4.10 -13.90 2.58
C ASN A 74 -5.52 -13.39 2.88
N ASP A 75 -5.79 -13.09 4.16
CA ASP A 75 -7.11 -12.65 4.60
C ASP A 75 -7.26 -11.13 4.45
N ARG A 76 -8.51 -10.67 4.47
CA ARG A 76 -8.85 -9.27 4.25
C ARG A 76 -8.14 -8.31 5.22
N ASP A 77 -8.01 -8.70 6.48
CA ASP A 77 -7.33 -7.89 7.50
C ASP A 77 -5.83 -7.75 7.21
N SER A 78 -5.19 -8.82 6.74
CA SER A 78 -3.77 -8.81 6.37
C SER A 78 -3.53 -7.92 5.14
N ILE A 79 -4.40 -8.02 4.12
CA ILE A 79 -4.32 -7.17 2.92
C ILE A 79 -4.55 -5.70 3.27
N GLU A 80 -5.56 -5.41 4.11
CA GLU A 80 -5.83 -4.04 4.57
C GLU A 80 -4.65 -3.47 5.37
N ALA A 81 -4.04 -4.27 6.26
CA ALA A 81 -2.84 -3.88 6.99
C ALA A 81 -1.66 -3.58 6.05
N ALA A 82 -1.52 -4.34 4.96
CA ALA A 82 -0.48 -4.17 3.96
C ALA A 82 -0.65 -2.86 3.17
N ILE A 83 -1.87 -2.53 2.77
CA ILE A 83 -2.19 -1.26 2.11
C ILE A 83 -1.91 -0.08 3.06
N LEU A 84 -2.35 -0.20 4.33
CA LEU A 84 -2.16 0.85 5.33
C LEU A 84 -0.69 1.02 5.75
N PHE A 85 0.10 -0.06 5.75
CA PHE A 85 1.55 0.00 5.96
C PHE A 85 2.21 0.97 4.98
N TYR A 86 1.98 0.76 3.68
CA TYR A 86 2.56 1.60 2.64
C TYR A 86 2.02 3.03 2.69
N TYR A 87 0.73 3.22 2.98
CA TYR A 87 0.17 4.56 3.23
C TYR A 87 0.83 5.27 4.42
N LYS A 88 1.15 4.54 5.51
CA LYS A 88 1.78 5.10 6.71
C LYS A 88 3.19 5.59 6.41
N ILE A 89 4.02 4.74 5.80
CA ILE A 89 5.42 5.11 5.49
C ILE A 89 5.51 6.12 4.35
N ASN A 90 4.49 6.22 3.50
CA ASN A 90 4.39 7.29 2.50
C ASN A 90 4.32 8.70 3.12
N LYS A 91 3.93 8.83 4.39
CA LYS A 91 3.91 10.12 5.12
C LYS A 91 5.25 10.50 5.73
N MET A 92 6.20 9.56 5.82
CA MET A 92 7.54 9.83 6.35
C MET A 92 8.31 10.73 5.38
N THR A 93 9.29 11.46 5.87
CA THR A 93 10.19 12.29 5.07
C THR A 93 11.18 11.44 4.27
N GLU A 94 11.78 12.03 3.22
CA GLU A 94 12.85 11.37 2.45
C GLU A 94 14.08 11.02 3.30
N LEU A 95 14.31 11.70 4.43
CA LEU A 95 15.40 11.35 5.35
C LEU A 95 15.06 10.09 6.14
N GLU A 96 13.88 10.04 6.76
CA GLU A 96 13.42 8.89 7.55
C GLU A 96 13.35 7.61 6.70
N LEU A 97 12.89 7.71 5.45
CA LEU A 97 12.88 6.57 4.53
C LEU A 97 14.30 6.09 4.20
N ARG A 98 15.22 7.01 3.87
CA ARG A 98 16.61 6.66 3.55
C ARG A 98 17.35 6.03 4.72
N GLU A 99 17.10 6.47 5.95
CA GLU A 99 17.65 5.86 7.16
C GLU A 99 17.19 4.40 7.34
N CYS A 100 15.98 4.08 6.87
CA CYS A 100 15.44 2.73 6.84
C CYS A 100 15.72 1.99 5.52
N ASN A 101 16.57 2.55 4.66
CA ASN A 101 16.92 2.00 3.36
C ASN A 101 15.70 1.77 2.43
N PHE A 102 14.78 2.75 2.44
CA PHE A 102 13.54 2.80 1.68
C PHE A 102 13.45 4.05 0.79
N SER A 103 12.55 4.01 -0.19
CA SER A 103 12.25 5.08 -1.13
C SER A 103 10.77 5.05 -1.56
N ARG A 104 10.28 6.13 -2.19
CA ARG A 104 8.93 6.16 -2.76
C ARG A 104 8.70 5.10 -3.84
N ASN A 105 9.72 4.83 -4.64
CA ASN A 105 9.65 3.79 -5.66
C ASN A 105 9.53 2.40 -5.05
N GLU A 106 10.20 2.13 -3.92
CA GLU A 106 10.03 0.87 -3.18
C GLU A 106 8.64 0.76 -2.57
N ILE A 107 8.08 1.86 -2.05
CA ILE A 107 6.68 1.89 -1.57
C ILE A 107 5.71 1.52 -2.70
N LEU A 108 5.86 2.14 -3.87
CA LEU A 108 5.03 1.85 -5.03
C LEU A 108 5.19 0.40 -5.51
N SER A 109 6.44 -0.07 -5.65
CA SER A 109 6.75 -1.45 -6.04
C SER A 109 6.15 -2.46 -5.08
N GLY A 110 6.18 -2.16 -3.78
CA GLY A 110 5.58 -2.95 -2.73
C GLY A 110 4.05 -3.05 -2.83
N LEU A 111 3.37 -1.93 -3.11
CA LEU A 111 1.93 -1.93 -3.36
C LEU A 111 1.55 -2.75 -4.61
N ILE A 112 2.31 -2.64 -5.70
CA ILE A 112 2.09 -3.44 -6.93
C ILE A 112 2.30 -4.92 -6.64
N LYS A 113 3.33 -5.26 -5.84
CA LYS A 113 3.57 -6.65 -5.44
C LYS A 113 2.41 -7.20 -4.61
N ILE A 114 1.89 -6.43 -3.64
CA ILE A 114 0.70 -6.85 -2.86
C ILE A 114 -0.48 -7.06 -3.78
N SER A 115 -0.75 -6.15 -4.72
CA SER A 115 -1.91 -6.29 -5.61
C SER A 115 -1.86 -7.60 -6.39
N LYS A 116 -0.68 -7.95 -6.93
CA LYS A 116 -0.43 -9.22 -7.63
C LYS A 116 -0.57 -10.44 -6.70
N MET A 117 -0.02 -10.39 -5.48
CA MET A 117 -0.12 -11.49 -4.51
C MET A 117 -1.57 -11.75 -4.04
N CYS A 118 -2.41 -10.72 -4.04
CA CYS A 118 -3.77 -10.78 -3.53
C CYS A 118 -4.83 -10.90 -4.64
N ASN A 119 -4.42 -11.05 -5.91
CA ASN A 119 -5.29 -11.01 -7.09
C ASN A 119 -6.19 -9.76 -7.13
N LEU A 120 -5.64 -8.61 -6.73
CA LEU A 120 -6.29 -7.30 -6.83
C LEU A 120 -5.85 -6.56 -8.10
N ASP A 121 -5.18 -7.25 -9.02
CA ASP A 121 -4.62 -6.74 -10.25
C ASP A 121 -5.37 -7.23 -11.51
N ASP A 122 -6.50 -7.91 -11.36
CA ASP A 122 -7.33 -8.39 -12.48
C ASP A 122 -7.65 -7.28 -13.50
N VAL A 123 -7.88 -6.05 -13.03
CA VAL A 123 -8.12 -4.88 -13.90
C VAL A 123 -6.88 -4.53 -14.71
N PHE A 124 -5.68 -4.60 -14.13
CA PHE A 124 -4.42 -4.35 -14.82
C PHE A 124 -4.15 -5.46 -15.84
N THR A 125 -4.31 -6.71 -15.42
CA THR A 125 -4.21 -7.88 -16.32
C THR A 125 -5.17 -7.75 -17.51
N TYR A 126 -6.39 -7.29 -17.29
CA TYR A 126 -7.34 -7.05 -18.37
C TYR A 126 -6.88 -5.92 -19.32
N ILE A 127 -6.34 -4.82 -18.79
CA ILE A 127 -5.80 -3.70 -19.59
C ILE A 127 -4.58 -4.14 -20.41
N ASP A 128 -3.66 -4.89 -19.80
CA ASP A 128 -2.47 -5.44 -20.48
C ASP A 128 -2.87 -6.35 -21.64
N ASN A 129 -3.90 -7.17 -21.45
CA ASN A 129 -4.44 -8.04 -22.50
C ASN A 129 -5.11 -7.27 -23.65
N LEU A 130 -5.47 -6.00 -23.46
CA LEU A 130 -5.95 -5.11 -24.52
C LEU A 130 -4.81 -4.44 -25.30
N GLY A 131 -3.54 -4.71 -24.95
CA GLY A 131 -2.36 -4.15 -25.61
C GLY A 131 -1.95 -2.77 -25.11
N TYR A 132 -2.49 -2.32 -23.98
CA TYR A 132 -2.03 -1.14 -23.25
C TYR A 132 -1.04 -1.57 -22.17
N ASP A 133 0.11 -0.93 -22.07
CA ASP A 133 1.07 -1.24 -21.01
C ASP A 133 0.62 -0.54 -19.73
N SER A 134 -0.06 -1.28 -18.84
CA SER A 134 -0.60 -0.69 -17.61
C SER A 134 0.50 -0.17 -16.67
N GLU A 135 1.73 -0.70 -16.76
CA GLU A 135 2.87 -0.22 -15.97
C GLU A 135 3.50 1.05 -16.58
N THR A 136 3.47 1.25 -17.90
CA THR A 136 4.01 2.46 -18.53
C THR A 136 2.98 3.60 -18.62
N ASP A 137 1.71 3.30 -18.87
CA ASP A 137 0.66 4.29 -19.16
C ASP A 137 0.02 4.89 -17.90
N MET A 138 0.13 4.23 -16.74
CA MET A 138 -0.40 4.74 -15.47
C MET A 138 0.42 5.92 -14.91
N PHE A 139 1.64 6.13 -15.43
CA PHE A 139 2.60 7.09 -14.90
C PHE A 139 3.13 8.11 -15.95
N GLN A 140 2.50 8.19 -17.13
CA GLN A 140 2.64 9.31 -18.08
C GLN A 140 1.64 10.43 -17.78
#